data_AF-I2QNK0-F1
#
_entry.id   AF-I2QNK0-F1
#
_cell.length_a   1.000
_cell.length_b   1.000
_cell.length_c   1.000
_cell.angle_alpha   90.00
_cell.angle_beta   90.00
_cell.angle_gamma   90.00
#
_symmetry.space_group_name_H-M   'P 1'
#
loop_
_entity.id
_entity.type
_entity.pdbx_description
1 polymer ?
#
loop_
_entity_poly.entity_id
_entity_poly.type
_entity_poly.pdbx_seq_one_letter_code
_entity_poly.pdbx_strand_id
1 'polypeptide(L)'
;MSLGIISIGSGVIAAAALFGPACLAARADERSKATGVEPLPPRGVAYHWTPEQQIVGYMKRMQIEPTRMVGVGDGSNVRHLPLVVHQISPHWTWHGQPMDVDRYMEATRVSGVIVLKDAKILYERYGVGRTAKDHWDGQSTTKSVTALLIGAAIQDGYIKDMGSLVTDYIPELKGSAYEGVTISQLATMTSGVKWDETLLDQQWKEPFVNGVNPTVAFMSRLPRANEPGTKFSYSSADSDLAGILVSRAVGRSLAEYLSVKIWQPYGMEKEAYWVTDAAGIERGGGTLLTTLRDFARIGQFVLEGGKAGDIQVLPRDWLAQATEAQLILSASDGFGFLGAVGYGYNWWTYKDHFAAIGHAGQRIFIYPKDNVVIALNSVWPEDHAKDYYPMEQPFIEALHTAAAALAERADCSYGCFRNLQAPDAAMEGISIICCWAGFGYRTQHRT
;
A
#
# COMPACT_ATOMS: atom_id res chain seq x y z
N MET A 1 -27.76 76.07 -47.92
CA MET A 1 -26.61 76.99 -47.94
C MET A 1 -25.52 76.38 -47.08
N SER A 2 -24.37 76.05 -47.69
CA SER A 2 -22.99 75.97 -47.17
C SER A 2 -22.72 75.38 -45.78
N LEU A 3 -21.67 74.62 -45.46
CA LEU A 3 -20.41 74.08 -46.02
C LEU A 3 -19.93 73.15 -44.85
N GLY A 4 -19.21 72.05 -44.95
CA GLY A 4 -18.22 71.63 -45.93
C GLY A 4 -17.71 70.22 -45.60
N ILE A 5 -16.98 69.68 -46.58
CA ILE A 5 -16.39 68.34 -46.67
C ILE A 5 -14.97 68.38 -46.07
N ILE A 6 -14.55 67.36 -45.31
CA ILE A 6 -13.17 66.83 -45.36
C ILE A 6 -13.21 65.30 -45.23
N SER A 7 -12.58 64.64 -46.20
CA SER A 7 -12.28 63.21 -46.29
C SER A 7 -10.88 62.92 -45.71
N ILE A 8 -10.64 61.67 -45.29
CA ILE A 8 -9.46 60.80 -45.58
C ILE A 8 -9.18 59.86 -44.38
N GLY A 9 -9.03 58.55 -44.66
CA GLY A 9 -7.94 57.77 -44.06
C GLY A 9 -8.27 56.56 -43.19
N SER A 10 -8.49 55.42 -43.84
CA SER A 10 -7.82 54.11 -43.62
C SER A 10 -7.55 53.56 -42.20
N GLY A 11 -8.12 52.38 -41.95
CA GLY A 11 -7.37 51.24 -41.39
C GLY A 11 -7.54 50.93 -39.91
N VAL A 12 -8.17 49.78 -39.61
CA VAL A 12 -7.56 48.56 -39.06
C VAL A 12 -8.69 47.66 -38.55
N ILE A 13 -8.86 46.52 -39.20
CA ILE A 13 -9.71 45.41 -38.74
C ILE A 13 -8.98 44.75 -37.57
N ALA A 14 -9.50 44.89 -36.35
CA ALA A 14 -9.02 44.10 -35.21
C ALA A 14 -9.66 42.70 -35.28
N ALA A 15 -8.88 41.72 -35.75
CA ALA A 15 -9.21 40.31 -35.65
C ALA A 15 -9.25 39.90 -34.17
N ALA A 16 -10.44 39.51 -33.69
CA ALA A 16 -10.58 38.83 -32.40
C ALA A 16 -9.97 37.42 -32.55
N ALA A 17 -8.75 37.24 -32.05
CA ALA A 17 -8.11 35.94 -31.95
C ALA A 17 -8.85 35.09 -30.90
N LEU A 18 -9.57 34.07 -31.38
CA LEU A 18 -10.03 32.94 -30.59
C LEU A 18 -8.81 32.21 -30.03
N PHE A 19 -8.46 32.48 -28.78
CA PHE A 19 -7.45 31.69 -28.06
C PHE A 19 -8.07 30.33 -27.70
N GLY A 20 -7.64 29.28 -28.41
CA GLY A 20 -7.98 27.90 -28.08
C GLY A 20 -7.38 27.44 -26.74
N PRO A 21 -7.86 26.31 -26.19
CA PRO A 21 -7.48 25.78 -24.88
C PRO A 21 -5.98 25.53 -24.69
N ALA A 22 -5.21 25.40 -25.76
CA ALA A 22 -3.75 25.24 -25.72
C ALA A 22 -3.01 26.45 -25.12
N CYS A 23 -3.54 27.66 -25.28
CA CYS A 23 -2.88 28.88 -24.79
C CYS A 23 -3.11 29.12 -23.28
N LEU A 24 -4.18 28.54 -22.72
CA LEU A 24 -4.47 28.55 -21.29
C LEU A 24 -3.57 27.58 -20.51
N ALA A 25 -3.26 26.41 -21.08
CA ALA A 25 -2.34 25.44 -20.47
C ALA A 25 -0.90 25.98 -20.42
N ALA A 26 -0.41 26.60 -21.50
CA ALA A 26 0.92 27.21 -21.53
C ALA A 26 1.06 28.37 -20.54
N ARG A 27 0.01 29.17 -20.34
CA ARG A 27 0.00 30.26 -19.35
C ARG A 27 -0.07 29.78 -17.90
N ALA A 28 -0.69 28.64 -17.63
CA ALA A 28 -0.69 28.05 -16.28
C ALA A 28 0.71 27.54 -15.89
N ASP A 29 1.45 27.00 -16.86
CA ASP A 29 2.80 26.46 -16.69
C ASP A 29 3.89 27.56 -16.52
N GLU A 30 3.71 28.73 -17.15
CA GLU A 30 4.57 29.90 -16.89
C GLU A 30 4.27 30.55 -15.53
N ARG A 31 3.00 30.53 -15.07
CA ARG A 31 2.60 31.11 -13.79
C ARG A 31 3.03 30.25 -12.59
N SER A 32 3.07 28.93 -12.74
CA SER A 32 3.58 28.00 -11.71
C SER A 32 5.09 28.17 -11.49
N LYS A 33 5.85 28.38 -12.57
CA LYS A 33 7.29 28.73 -12.50
C LYS A 33 7.53 30.08 -11.82
N ALA A 34 6.59 31.02 -11.92
CA ALA A 34 6.67 32.34 -11.28
C ALA A 34 6.29 32.33 -9.78
N THR A 35 5.52 31.36 -9.31
CA THR A 35 5.11 31.23 -7.89
C THR A 35 5.88 30.18 -7.10
N GLY A 36 6.66 29.33 -7.78
CA GLY A 36 7.41 28.23 -7.16
C GLY A 36 6.53 27.08 -6.64
N VAL A 37 5.24 27.06 -7.00
CA VAL A 37 4.29 26.01 -6.59
C VAL A 37 3.82 25.26 -7.83
N GLU A 38 4.26 24.02 -7.96
CA GLU A 38 3.80 23.10 -9.00
C GLU A 38 2.28 22.86 -8.86
N PRO A 39 1.50 22.97 -9.95
CA PRO A 39 0.04 22.87 -9.89
C PRO A 39 -0.39 21.46 -9.45
N LEU A 40 -1.41 21.38 -8.60
CA LEU A 40 -1.99 20.10 -8.21
C LEU A 40 -2.68 19.43 -9.42
N PRO A 41 -2.55 18.11 -9.61
CA PRO A 41 -3.24 17.40 -10.66
C PRO A 41 -4.76 17.31 -10.40
N PRO A 42 -5.54 16.98 -11.45
CA PRO A 42 -7.00 16.86 -11.31
C PRO A 42 -7.41 15.72 -10.37
N ARG A 43 -8.60 15.84 -9.75
CA ARG A 43 -9.27 14.76 -9.01
C ARG A 43 -9.62 13.58 -9.91
N GLY A 44 -9.87 12.42 -9.30
CA GLY A 44 -10.29 11.20 -9.99
C GLY A 44 -9.23 10.11 -9.94
N VAL A 45 -9.35 9.10 -10.81
CA VAL A 45 -8.41 7.97 -10.84
C VAL A 45 -7.02 8.41 -11.28
N ALA A 46 -5.98 7.93 -10.59
CA ALA A 46 -4.59 8.33 -10.86
C ALA A 46 -4.07 7.85 -12.22
N TYR A 47 -4.80 6.94 -12.89
CA TYR A 47 -4.46 6.38 -14.20
C TYR A 47 -4.45 7.44 -15.31
N HIS A 48 -5.11 8.56 -15.09
CA HIS A 48 -5.19 9.66 -16.06
C HIS A 48 -4.15 10.76 -15.83
N TRP A 49 -3.31 10.64 -14.80
CA TRP A 49 -2.26 11.61 -14.53
C TRP A 49 -1.05 11.38 -15.44
N THR A 50 -0.45 12.48 -15.91
CA THR A 50 0.85 12.41 -16.59
C THR A 50 1.94 11.95 -15.62
N PRO A 51 3.10 11.47 -16.12
CA PRO A 51 4.25 11.12 -15.29
C PRO A 51 4.61 12.16 -14.21
N GLU A 52 4.61 13.45 -14.54
CA GLU A 52 4.93 14.55 -13.63
C GLU A 52 3.82 14.77 -12.60
N GLN A 53 2.57 14.73 -13.06
CA GLN A 53 1.40 14.81 -12.20
C GLN A 53 1.34 13.67 -11.19
N GLN A 54 1.81 12.46 -11.53
CA GLN A 54 1.86 11.34 -10.59
C GLN A 54 2.75 11.66 -9.38
N ILE A 55 3.93 12.26 -9.58
CA ILE A 55 4.86 12.57 -8.47
C ILE A 55 4.17 13.48 -7.45
N VAL A 56 3.57 14.58 -7.92
CA VAL A 56 2.86 15.53 -7.05
C VAL A 56 1.59 14.91 -6.48
N GLY A 57 0.81 14.22 -7.32
CA GLY A 57 -0.51 13.69 -6.99
C GLY A 57 -0.47 12.61 -5.93
N TYR A 58 0.47 11.68 -6.01
CA TYR A 58 0.62 10.61 -5.00
C TYR A 58 1.06 11.16 -3.65
N MET A 59 1.92 12.19 -3.62
CA MET A 59 2.34 12.83 -2.37
C MET A 59 1.27 13.73 -1.75
N LYS A 60 0.53 14.46 -2.61
CA LYS A 60 -0.36 15.54 -2.17
C LYS A 60 -1.84 15.20 -2.31
N ARG A 61 -2.21 13.91 -2.39
CA ARG A 61 -3.61 13.55 -2.66
C ARG A 61 -4.60 14.05 -1.61
N MET A 62 -4.18 14.20 -0.37
CA MET A 62 -4.99 14.81 0.69
C MET A 62 -5.31 16.30 0.46
N GLN A 63 -4.60 16.98 -0.44
CA GLN A 63 -4.88 18.35 -0.88
C GLN A 63 -5.75 18.38 -2.14
N ILE A 64 -5.90 17.24 -2.81
CA ILE A 64 -6.62 17.09 -4.07
C ILE A 64 -8.02 16.54 -3.81
N GLU A 65 -8.14 15.50 -2.99
CA GLU A 65 -9.37 14.76 -2.69
C GLU A 65 -9.83 14.97 -1.24
N PRO A 66 -11.13 14.85 -0.94
CA PRO A 66 -11.60 14.80 0.44
C PRO A 66 -11.02 13.56 1.14
N THR A 67 -10.49 13.75 2.35
CA THR A 67 -9.88 12.67 3.13
C THR A 67 -10.35 12.70 4.57
N ARG A 68 -10.27 11.55 5.24
CA ARG A 68 -10.34 11.43 6.69
C ARG A 68 -8.97 11.06 7.24
N MET A 69 -8.61 11.68 8.36
CA MET A 69 -7.36 11.40 9.04
C MET A 69 -7.48 10.14 9.90
N VAL A 70 -6.48 9.28 9.83
CA VAL A 70 -6.24 8.18 10.77
C VAL A 70 -5.25 8.68 11.81
N GLY A 71 -5.71 8.93 13.03
CA GLY A 71 -4.88 9.53 14.08
C GLY A 71 -3.88 8.55 14.71
N VAL A 72 -2.79 9.08 15.23
CA VAL A 72 -1.79 8.37 16.07
C VAL A 72 -1.98 8.64 17.57
N GLY A 73 -3.15 9.13 17.98
CA GLY A 73 -3.41 9.54 19.36
C GLY A 73 -2.59 10.78 19.71
N ASP A 74 -1.94 10.78 20.88
CA ASP A 74 -1.03 11.84 21.32
C ASP A 74 0.40 11.70 20.75
N GLY A 75 0.66 10.64 19.97
CA GLY A 75 1.98 10.35 19.39
C GLY A 75 3.03 9.88 20.39
N SER A 76 2.65 9.55 21.63
CA SER A 76 3.59 9.10 22.66
C SER A 76 4.01 7.63 22.53
N ASN A 77 3.18 6.81 21.87
CA ASN A 77 3.37 5.35 21.74
C ASN A 77 3.92 4.94 20.37
N VAL A 78 4.87 5.68 19.80
CA VAL A 78 5.45 5.30 18.50
C VAL A 78 6.35 4.09 18.68
N ARG A 79 6.07 3.02 17.94
CA ARG A 79 6.93 1.84 17.88
C ARG A 79 8.15 2.14 17.02
N HIS A 80 9.30 2.20 17.67
CA HIS A 80 10.57 2.47 17.01
C HIS A 80 11.02 1.27 16.16
N LEU A 81 11.37 1.54 14.90
CA LEU A 81 12.02 0.57 14.00
C LEU A 81 13.50 0.94 13.89
N PRO A 82 14.41 0.27 14.63
CA PRO A 82 15.82 0.64 14.61
C PRO A 82 16.45 0.35 13.25
N LEU A 83 17.21 1.31 12.74
CA LEU A 83 18.03 1.15 11.56
C LEU A 83 19.34 0.44 11.91
N VAL A 84 19.68 -0.60 11.15
CA VAL A 84 20.94 -1.31 11.34
C VAL A 84 22.15 -0.43 10.98
N VAL A 85 23.27 -0.66 11.67
CA VAL A 85 24.53 0.07 11.43
C VAL A 85 25.05 -0.15 10.01
N HIS A 86 24.94 -1.39 9.52
CA HIS A 86 25.34 -1.77 8.16
C HIS A 86 24.11 -2.28 7.42
N GLN A 87 23.61 -1.45 6.51
CA GLN A 87 22.50 -1.85 5.65
C GLN A 87 22.93 -2.94 4.67
N ILE A 88 21.98 -3.75 4.23
CA ILE A 88 22.21 -4.72 3.16
C ILE A 88 22.62 -4.00 1.86
N SER A 89 23.37 -4.67 1.00
CA SER A 89 23.76 -4.17 -0.33
C SER A 89 23.36 -5.19 -1.41
N PRO A 90 22.08 -5.21 -1.81
CA PRO A 90 21.58 -6.19 -2.77
C PRO A 90 22.08 -5.89 -4.18
N HIS A 91 22.57 -6.93 -4.86
CA HIS A 91 23.07 -6.86 -6.24
C HIS A 91 22.57 -8.06 -7.04
N TRP A 92 22.26 -7.83 -8.32
CA TRP A 92 21.85 -8.89 -9.25
C TRP A 92 22.28 -8.53 -10.68
N THR A 93 21.95 -9.39 -11.64
CA THR A 93 22.19 -9.14 -13.07
C THR A 93 20.87 -9.11 -13.80
N TRP A 94 20.68 -8.11 -14.67
CA TRP A 94 19.51 -7.96 -15.54
C TRP A 94 19.99 -7.78 -16.99
N HIS A 95 19.62 -8.70 -17.88
CA HIS A 95 20.10 -8.72 -19.28
C HIS A 95 21.63 -8.55 -19.43
N GLY A 96 22.40 -9.20 -18.55
CA GLY A 96 23.87 -9.13 -18.56
C GLY A 96 24.46 -7.85 -17.96
N GLN A 97 23.63 -6.92 -17.48
CA GLN A 97 24.08 -5.70 -16.80
C GLN A 97 24.01 -5.86 -15.28
N PRO A 98 25.03 -5.41 -14.53
CA PRO A 98 24.97 -5.39 -13.08
C PRO A 98 23.92 -4.38 -12.61
N MET A 99 23.09 -4.79 -11.67
CA MET A 99 22.04 -3.99 -11.06
C MET A 99 22.26 -3.88 -9.55
N ASP A 100 21.80 -2.76 -9.01
CA ASP A 100 21.64 -2.49 -7.59
C ASP A 100 20.31 -1.76 -7.38
N VAL A 101 19.99 -1.48 -6.12
CA VAL A 101 18.72 -0.85 -5.75
C VAL A 101 18.57 0.53 -6.38
N ASP A 102 19.63 1.35 -6.39
CA ASP A 102 19.57 2.72 -6.89
C ASP A 102 19.29 2.74 -8.40
N ARG A 103 19.97 1.87 -9.18
CA ARG A 103 19.70 1.71 -10.62
C ARG A 103 18.28 1.23 -10.91
N TYR A 104 17.76 0.31 -10.10
CA TYR A 104 16.37 -0.12 -10.24
C TYR A 104 15.40 1.03 -9.97
N MET A 105 15.60 1.76 -8.87
CA MET A 105 14.74 2.87 -8.49
C MET A 105 14.72 3.98 -9.56
N GLU A 106 15.88 4.31 -10.13
CA GLU A 106 15.99 5.28 -11.23
C GLU A 106 15.27 4.78 -12.49
N ALA A 107 15.53 3.54 -12.91
CA ALA A 107 14.96 2.97 -14.13
C ALA A 107 13.43 2.81 -14.07
N THR A 108 12.88 2.55 -12.89
CA THR A 108 11.46 2.21 -12.69
C THR A 108 10.68 3.27 -11.92
N ARG A 109 11.28 4.43 -11.60
CA ARG A 109 10.63 5.55 -10.91
C ARG A 109 10.04 5.17 -9.54
N VAL A 110 10.79 4.41 -8.76
CA VAL A 110 10.45 4.08 -7.36
C VAL A 110 10.70 5.29 -6.49
N SER A 111 9.73 5.65 -5.66
CA SER A 111 9.81 6.77 -4.72
C SER A 111 10.32 6.39 -3.34
N GLY A 112 10.21 5.12 -2.98
CA GLY A 112 10.76 4.63 -1.73
C GLY A 112 10.81 3.11 -1.68
N VAL A 113 11.85 2.59 -1.05
CA VAL A 113 12.00 1.16 -0.72
C VAL A 113 12.48 1.03 0.72
N ILE A 114 11.86 0.12 1.45
CA ILE A 114 12.24 -0.22 2.82
C ILE A 114 12.18 -1.75 2.99
N VAL A 115 13.18 -2.30 3.66
CA VAL A 115 13.27 -3.73 3.99
C VAL A 115 13.35 -3.85 5.51
N LEU A 116 12.39 -4.55 6.09
CA LEU A 116 12.37 -4.91 7.50
C LEU A 116 12.71 -6.39 7.68
N LYS A 117 13.46 -6.69 8.73
CA LYS A 117 13.58 -8.04 9.28
C LYS A 117 13.53 -7.98 10.79
N ASP A 118 12.70 -8.81 11.41
CA ASP A 118 12.50 -8.83 12.87
C ASP A 118 12.21 -7.42 13.45
N ALA A 119 11.37 -6.66 12.76
CA ALA A 119 11.05 -5.25 13.06
C ALA A 119 12.25 -4.28 13.10
N LYS A 120 13.36 -4.60 12.42
CA LYS A 120 14.51 -3.70 12.22
C LYS A 120 14.61 -3.29 10.76
N ILE A 121 14.96 -2.02 10.50
CA ILE A 121 15.18 -1.53 9.14
C ILE A 121 16.56 -2.02 8.68
N LEU A 122 16.57 -2.91 7.68
CA LEU A 122 17.79 -3.41 7.03
C LEU A 122 18.22 -2.53 5.85
N TYR A 123 17.26 -1.88 5.20
CA TYR A 123 17.48 -1.01 4.06
C TYR A 123 16.38 0.04 4.00
N GLU A 124 16.73 1.28 3.67
CA GLU A 124 15.76 2.36 3.43
C GLU A 124 16.33 3.38 2.45
N ARG A 125 15.63 3.64 1.34
CA ARG A 125 15.98 4.66 0.34
C ARG A 125 14.74 5.38 -0.16
N TYR A 126 14.94 6.62 -0.61
CA TYR A 126 13.91 7.46 -1.19
C TYR A 126 14.36 7.99 -2.54
N GLY A 127 13.42 8.10 -3.48
CA GLY A 127 13.61 8.58 -4.83
C GLY A 127 12.59 9.65 -5.20
N VAL A 128 12.67 10.17 -6.43
CA VAL A 128 11.74 11.15 -7.02
C VAL A 128 11.44 12.38 -6.16
N GLY A 129 12.40 12.80 -5.32
CA GLY A 129 12.27 13.96 -4.44
C GLY A 129 11.48 13.72 -3.15
N ARG A 130 11.07 12.47 -2.87
CA ARG A 130 10.40 12.07 -1.63
C ARG A 130 11.39 12.04 -0.45
N THR A 131 10.89 12.32 0.75
CA THR A 131 11.59 12.18 2.01
C THR A 131 10.86 11.21 2.96
N ALA A 132 11.51 10.87 4.08
CA ALA A 132 10.93 10.00 5.11
C ALA A 132 9.63 10.53 5.74
N LYS A 133 9.38 11.84 5.64
CA LYS A 133 8.21 12.49 6.25
C LYS A 133 7.01 12.56 5.31
N ASP A 134 7.21 12.28 4.02
CA ASP A 134 6.17 12.48 3.03
C ASP A 134 5.22 11.30 2.97
N HIS A 135 3.93 11.64 3.02
CA HIS A 135 2.85 10.72 2.70
C HIS A 135 2.87 10.32 1.23
N TRP A 136 2.34 9.14 0.96
CA TRP A 136 2.23 8.61 -0.39
C TRP A 136 1.00 7.72 -0.51
N ASP A 137 0.31 7.86 -1.63
CA ASP A 137 -0.86 7.06 -1.97
C ASP A 137 -0.47 5.58 -2.23
N GLY A 138 -0.96 4.68 -1.36
CA GLY A 138 -0.74 3.23 -1.47
C GLY A 138 -1.59 2.51 -2.54
N GLN A 139 -2.50 3.22 -3.21
CA GLN A 139 -3.44 2.71 -4.21
C GLN A 139 -4.18 1.47 -3.66
N SER A 140 -4.24 0.38 -4.43
CA SER A 140 -4.97 -0.84 -4.05
C SER A 140 -4.38 -1.63 -2.89
N THR A 141 -3.19 -1.29 -2.37
CA THR A 141 -2.73 -1.90 -1.09
C THR A 141 -3.66 -1.57 0.08
N THR A 142 -4.45 -0.50 -0.06
CA THR A 142 -5.55 -0.13 0.86
C THR A 142 -6.56 -1.27 1.04
N LYS A 143 -6.80 -2.11 0.03
CA LYS A 143 -7.72 -3.26 0.11
C LYS A 143 -7.32 -4.23 1.21
N SER A 144 -6.03 -4.47 1.35
CA SER A 144 -5.47 -5.33 2.37
C SER A 144 -5.70 -4.74 3.76
N VAL A 145 -5.60 -3.41 3.93
CA VAL A 145 -5.97 -2.72 5.17
C VAL A 145 -7.47 -2.88 5.47
N THR A 146 -8.34 -2.72 4.46
CA THR A 146 -9.78 -2.98 4.60
C THR A 146 -10.05 -4.41 5.07
N ALA A 147 -9.34 -5.41 4.55
CA ALA A 147 -9.45 -6.78 5.01
C ALA A 147 -9.00 -6.95 6.48
N LEU A 148 -7.93 -6.27 6.92
CA LEU A 148 -7.55 -6.25 8.34
C LEU A 148 -8.68 -5.69 9.21
N LEU A 149 -9.41 -4.66 8.75
CA LEU A 149 -10.54 -4.11 9.50
C LEU A 149 -11.76 -5.05 9.52
N ILE A 150 -11.97 -5.86 8.48
CA ILE A 150 -12.96 -6.97 8.54
C ILE A 150 -12.56 -7.94 9.64
N GLY A 151 -11.30 -8.38 9.65
CA GLY A 151 -10.77 -9.27 10.69
C GLY A 151 -10.93 -8.67 12.09
N ALA A 152 -10.59 -7.40 12.28
CA ALA A 152 -10.78 -6.71 13.55
C ALA A 152 -12.25 -6.62 13.97
N ALA A 153 -13.16 -6.34 13.03
CA ALA A 153 -14.60 -6.31 13.29
C ALA A 153 -15.17 -7.71 13.63
N ILE A 154 -14.58 -8.78 13.11
CA ILE A 154 -14.88 -10.16 13.53
C ILE A 154 -14.37 -10.41 14.95
N GLN A 155 -13.12 -10.03 15.23
CA GLN A 155 -12.51 -10.17 16.56
C GLN A 155 -13.30 -9.43 17.65
N ASP A 156 -13.86 -8.27 17.31
CA ASP A 156 -14.69 -7.45 18.21
C ASP A 156 -16.18 -7.91 18.26
N GLY A 157 -16.59 -8.85 17.41
CA GLY A 157 -17.95 -9.38 17.38
C GLY A 157 -18.98 -8.51 16.63
N TYR A 158 -18.55 -7.48 15.90
CA TYR A 158 -19.41 -6.66 15.03
C TYR A 158 -19.79 -7.38 13.74
N ILE A 159 -18.89 -8.24 13.24
CA ILE A 159 -19.15 -9.16 12.12
C ILE A 159 -19.08 -10.58 12.66
N LYS A 160 -20.09 -11.40 12.35
CA LYS A 160 -20.13 -12.78 12.88
C LYS A 160 -18.94 -13.60 12.39
N ASP A 161 -18.80 -13.72 11.07
CA ASP A 161 -17.71 -14.44 10.40
C ASP A 161 -17.66 -14.05 8.91
N MET A 162 -16.70 -14.61 8.16
CA MET A 162 -16.54 -14.38 6.72
C MET A 162 -17.69 -14.95 5.86
N GLY A 163 -18.53 -15.83 6.43
CA GLY A 163 -19.72 -16.39 5.79
C GLY A 163 -20.97 -15.51 5.90
N SER A 164 -20.93 -14.43 6.70
CA SER A 164 -22.01 -13.45 6.75
C SER A 164 -22.29 -12.86 5.37
N LEU A 165 -23.55 -12.49 5.12
CA LEU A 165 -23.96 -11.91 3.84
C LEU A 165 -23.64 -10.42 3.77
N VAL A 166 -23.24 -9.95 2.60
CA VAL A 166 -23.01 -8.51 2.36
C VAL A 166 -24.30 -7.71 2.61
N THR A 167 -25.45 -8.26 2.23
CA THR A 167 -26.78 -7.64 2.37
C THR A 167 -27.29 -7.55 3.81
N ASP A 168 -26.66 -8.24 4.77
CA ASP A 168 -26.98 -8.09 6.19
C ASP A 168 -26.50 -6.73 6.73
N TYR A 169 -25.43 -6.19 6.14
CA TYR A 169 -24.82 -4.92 6.54
C TYR A 169 -25.09 -3.78 5.54
N ILE A 170 -25.39 -4.13 4.28
CA ILE A 170 -25.76 -3.18 3.22
C ILE A 170 -27.14 -3.58 2.65
N PRO A 171 -28.24 -3.30 3.39
CA PRO A 171 -29.58 -3.74 3.00
C PRO A 171 -30.06 -3.15 1.67
N GLU A 172 -29.52 -2.02 1.22
CA GLU A 172 -29.82 -1.40 -0.08
C GLU A 172 -29.34 -2.25 -1.28
N LEU A 173 -28.50 -3.26 -1.04
CA LEU A 173 -28.08 -4.22 -2.06
C LEU A 173 -29.04 -5.41 -2.20
N LYS A 174 -30.09 -5.52 -1.38
CA LYS A 174 -31.10 -6.58 -1.52
C LYS A 174 -31.79 -6.49 -2.88
N GLY A 175 -31.95 -7.63 -3.54
CA GLY A 175 -32.48 -7.74 -4.90
C GLY A 175 -31.50 -7.38 -6.03
N SER A 176 -30.25 -7.03 -5.70
CA SER A 176 -29.17 -6.83 -6.68
C SER A 176 -28.36 -8.11 -6.91
N ALA A 177 -27.30 -8.02 -7.72
CA ALA A 177 -26.34 -9.10 -7.90
C ALA A 177 -25.53 -9.45 -6.62
N TYR A 178 -25.68 -8.71 -5.53
CA TYR A 178 -25.08 -9.01 -4.23
C TYR A 178 -25.95 -9.87 -3.33
N GLU A 179 -27.20 -10.16 -3.70
CA GLU A 179 -28.04 -11.11 -2.96
C GLU A 179 -27.32 -12.47 -2.88
N GLY A 180 -27.17 -13.00 -1.66
CA GLY A 180 -26.45 -14.25 -1.40
C GLY A 180 -24.92 -14.19 -1.48
N VAL A 181 -24.32 -13.02 -1.70
CA VAL A 181 -22.85 -12.85 -1.68
C VAL A 181 -22.37 -12.75 -0.23
N THR A 182 -21.37 -13.56 0.12
CA THR A 182 -20.71 -13.55 1.43
C THR A 182 -19.58 -12.53 1.50
N ILE A 183 -19.20 -12.12 2.71
CA ILE A 183 -18.01 -11.27 2.93
C ILE A 183 -16.75 -11.93 2.39
N SER A 184 -16.60 -13.25 2.53
CA SER A 184 -15.49 -14.01 1.95
C SER A 184 -15.42 -13.83 0.43
N GLN A 185 -16.55 -14.00 -0.26
CA GLN A 185 -16.59 -13.86 -1.73
C GLN A 185 -16.30 -12.42 -2.18
N LEU A 186 -16.74 -11.43 -1.40
CA LEU A 186 -16.39 -10.03 -1.64
C LEU A 186 -14.89 -9.80 -1.49
N ALA A 187 -14.28 -10.29 -0.41
CA ALA A 187 -12.86 -10.12 -0.10
C ALA A 187 -11.92 -10.95 -1.01
N THR A 188 -12.42 -12.01 -1.65
CA THR A 188 -11.65 -12.82 -2.61
C THR A 188 -11.85 -12.41 -4.07
N MET A 189 -12.59 -11.32 -4.33
CA MET A 189 -12.93 -10.84 -5.67
C MET A 189 -13.74 -11.86 -6.48
N THR A 190 -14.70 -12.50 -5.84
CA THR A 190 -15.55 -13.57 -6.41
C THR A 190 -17.03 -13.31 -6.20
N SER A 191 -17.45 -12.06 -6.01
CA SER A 191 -18.87 -11.69 -5.85
C SER A 191 -19.76 -12.16 -7.01
N GLY A 192 -19.17 -12.35 -8.19
CA GLY A 192 -19.88 -12.74 -9.41
C GLY A 192 -20.61 -11.58 -10.09
N VAL A 193 -20.46 -10.35 -9.59
CA VAL A 193 -21.01 -9.14 -10.20
C VAL A 193 -20.23 -8.77 -11.46
N LYS A 194 -20.93 -8.27 -12.49
CA LYS A 194 -20.29 -7.80 -13.72
C LYS A 194 -19.55 -6.48 -13.43
N TRP A 195 -18.23 -6.54 -13.38
CA TRP A 195 -17.37 -5.39 -13.12
C TRP A 195 -16.27 -5.23 -14.18
N ASP A 196 -15.87 -3.99 -14.43
CA ASP A 196 -14.72 -3.61 -15.24
C ASP A 196 -14.05 -2.41 -14.58
N GLU A 197 -12.74 -2.49 -14.29
CA GLU A 197 -12.02 -1.41 -13.59
C GLU A 197 -11.96 -0.10 -14.39
N THR A 198 -12.26 -0.12 -15.70
CA THR A 198 -12.42 1.11 -16.50
C THR A 198 -13.64 1.94 -16.07
N LEU A 199 -14.58 1.36 -15.32
CA LEU A 199 -15.74 2.05 -14.76
C LEU A 199 -15.43 2.80 -13.45
N LEU A 200 -14.22 2.68 -12.89
CA LEU A 200 -13.86 3.29 -11.60
C LEU A 200 -14.10 4.80 -11.57
N ASP A 201 -13.71 5.52 -12.63
CA ASP A 201 -13.90 6.97 -12.70
C ASP A 201 -15.40 7.34 -12.73
N GLN A 202 -16.25 6.51 -13.33
CA GLN A 202 -17.70 6.71 -13.33
C GLN A 202 -18.28 6.43 -11.94
N GLN A 203 -17.90 5.31 -11.30
CA GLN A 203 -18.32 4.97 -9.93
C GLN A 203 -17.92 6.07 -8.95
N TRP A 204 -16.69 6.59 -9.03
CA TRP A 204 -16.20 7.63 -8.12
C TRP A 204 -16.88 8.98 -8.31
N LYS A 205 -17.47 9.21 -9.49
CA LYS A 205 -18.26 10.41 -9.81
C LYS A 205 -19.76 10.22 -9.57
N GLU A 206 -20.19 9.04 -9.14
CA GLU A 206 -21.59 8.80 -8.77
C GLU A 206 -22.00 9.78 -7.67
N PRO A 207 -23.12 10.50 -7.83
CA PRO A 207 -23.55 11.49 -6.85
C PRO A 207 -24.15 10.83 -5.60
N PHE A 208 -24.00 11.51 -4.46
CA PHE A 208 -24.72 11.12 -3.25
C PHE A 208 -26.17 11.61 -3.32
N VAL A 209 -27.12 10.69 -3.42
CA VAL A 209 -28.54 10.99 -3.65
C VAL A 209 -29.41 10.20 -2.68
N ASN A 210 -30.41 10.86 -2.08
CA ASN A 210 -31.42 10.25 -1.22
C ASN A 210 -30.87 9.41 -0.04
N GLY A 211 -29.69 9.76 0.48
CA GLY A 211 -29.08 9.06 1.61
C GLY A 211 -28.45 7.70 1.27
N VAL A 212 -28.46 7.29 0.00
CA VAL A 212 -27.81 6.05 -0.45
C VAL A 212 -26.37 6.36 -0.82
N ASN A 213 -25.42 5.60 -0.26
CA ASN A 213 -24.00 5.75 -0.59
C ASN A 213 -23.78 5.58 -2.11
N PRO A 214 -22.96 6.43 -2.77
CA PRO A 214 -22.78 6.39 -4.21
C PRO A 214 -22.25 5.05 -4.74
N THR A 215 -21.28 4.44 -4.06
CA THR A 215 -20.77 3.11 -4.44
C THR A 215 -21.88 2.06 -4.38
N VAL A 216 -22.69 2.09 -3.31
CA VAL A 216 -23.84 1.18 -3.17
C VAL A 216 -24.85 1.40 -4.30
N ALA A 217 -25.16 2.67 -4.62
CA ALA A 217 -26.09 3.02 -5.68
C ALA A 217 -25.58 2.58 -7.07
N PHE A 218 -24.30 2.77 -7.35
CA PHE A 218 -23.68 2.36 -8.61
C PHE A 218 -23.68 0.84 -8.76
N MET A 219 -23.16 0.15 -7.73
CA MET A 219 -22.97 -1.30 -7.75
C MET A 219 -24.28 -2.09 -7.72
N SER A 220 -25.34 -1.56 -7.10
CA SER A 220 -26.65 -2.23 -7.05
C SER A 220 -27.31 -2.39 -8.43
N ARG A 221 -26.92 -1.56 -9.41
CA ARG A 221 -27.46 -1.59 -10.78
C ARG A 221 -26.73 -2.56 -11.71
N LEU A 222 -25.56 -3.07 -11.29
CA LEU A 222 -24.77 -3.96 -12.12
C LEU A 222 -25.36 -5.38 -12.10
N PRO A 223 -25.43 -6.06 -13.26
CA PRO A 223 -25.98 -7.40 -13.34
C PRO A 223 -25.01 -8.44 -12.77
N ARG A 224 -25.55 -9.61 -12.40
CA ARG A 224 -24.73 -10.80 -12.11
C ARG A 224 -24.12 -11.33 -13.41
N ALA A 225 -22.81 -11.57 -13.40
CA ALA A 225 -22.07 -12.20 -14.50
C ALA A 225 -21.78 -13.68 -14.24
N ASN A 226 -21.55 -14.07 -12.98
CA ASN A 226 -21.21 -15.43 -12.58
C ASN A 226 -21.86 -15.76 -11.22
N GLU A 227 -21.94 -17.05 -10.90
CA GLU A 227 -22.33 -17.48 -9.56
C GLU A 227 -21.27 -17.04 -8.52
N PRO A 228 -21.65 -16.52 -7.34
CA PRO A 228 -20.70 -16.12 -6.31
C PRO A 228 -19.73 -17.25 -5.93
N GLY A 229 -18.45 -16.91 -5.79
CA GLY A 229 -17.38 -17.85 -5.44
C GLY A 229 -16.81 -18.66 -6.60
N THR A 230 -17.41 -18.59 -7.81
CA THR A 230 -17.01 -19.49 -8.92
C THR A 230 -15.97 -18.91 -9.87
N LYS A 231 -15.80 -17.59 -9.91
CA LYS A 231 -14.87 -16.92 -10.82
C LYS A 231 -14.24 -15.70 -10.16
N PHE A 232 -12.92 -15.58 -10.30
CA PHE A 232 -12.18 -14.38 -9.91
C PHE A 232 -12.44 -13.24 -10.91
N SER A 233 -12.74 -12.06 -10.39
CA SER A 233 -12.91 -10.82 -11.14
C SER A 233 -12.50 -9.65 -10.25
N TYR A 234 -11.27 -9.19 -10.41
CA TYR A 234 -10.71 -8.11 -9.59
C TYR A 234 -11.60 -6.85 -9.64
N SER A 235 -12.03 -6.38 -8.47
CA SER A 235 -13.00 -5.28 -8.34
C SER A 235 -12.63 -4.35 -7.19
N SER A 236 -12.19 -3.13 -7.54
CA SER A 236 -11.98 -2.09 -6.55
C SER A 236 -13.28 -1.65 -5.87
N ALA A 237 -14.41 -1.73 -6.57
CA ALA A 237 -15.71 -1.39 -6.02
C ALA A 237 -16.23 -2.44 -5.01
N ASP A 238 -15.90 -3.72 -5.18
CA ASP A 238 -16.20 -4.77 -4.17
C ASP A 238 -15.49 -4.46 -2.86
N SER A 239 -14.24 -3.99 -2.94
CA SER A 239 -13.47 -3.54 -1.77
C SER A 239 -14.01 -2.24 -1.16
N ASP A 240 -14.55 -1.32 -1.96
CA ASP A 240 -15.25 -0.13 -1.44
C ASP A 240 -16.51 -0.54 -0.66
N LEU A 241 -17.30 -1.50 -1.17
CA LEU A 241 -18.43 -2.08 -0.44
C LEU A 241 -17.99 -2.79 0.84
N ALA A 242 -16.86 -3.50 0.83
CA ALA A 242 -16.29 -4.11 2.02
C ALA A 242 -15.96 -3.06 3.10
N GLY A 243 -15.42 -1.90 2.69
CA GLY A 243 -15.21 -0.77 3.57
C GLY A 243 -16.51 -0.20 4.16
N ILE A 244 -17.53 0.02 3.32
CA ILE A 244 -18.85 0.49 3.77
C ILE A 244 -19.47 -0.50 4.75
N LEU A 245 -19.37 -1.80 4.47
CA LEU A 245 -19.85 -2.87 5.34
C LEU A 245 -19.22 -2.80 6.73
N VAL A 246 -17.89 -2.69 6.81
CA VAL A 246 -17.18 -2.59 8.09
C VAL A 246 -17.60 -1.32 8.85
N SER A 247 -17.65 -0.18 8.16
CA SER A 247 -18.07 1.09 8.78
C SER A 247 -19.47 0.99 9.40
N ARG A 248 -20.41 0.34 8.70
CA ARG A 248 -21.78 0.12 9.19
C ARG A 248 -21.86 -0.89 10.33
N ALA A 249 -21.12 -1.99 10.24
CA ALA A 249 -21.09 -3.02 11.29
C ALA A 249 -20.58 -2.46 12.62
N VAL A 250 -19.53 -1.63 12.56
CA VAL A 250 -18.90 -1.03 13.74
C VAL A 250 -19.61 0.24 14.21
N GLY A 251 -20.33 0.93 13.30
CA GLY A 251 -20.97 2.22 13.57
C GLY A 251 -19.98 3.39 13.68
N ARG A 252 -18.83 3.31 12.98
CA ARG A 252 -17.75 4.30 12.96
C ARG A 252 -17.17 4.43 11.57
N SER A 253 -16.43 5.50 11.28
CA SER A 253 -15.70 5.60 10.01
C SER A 253 -14.55 4.59 9.95
N LEU A 254 -14.08 4.22 8.75
CA LEU A 254 -12.94 3.31 8.62
C LEU A 254 -11.66 3.92 9.19
N ALA A 255 -11.43 5.21 9.00
CA ALA A 255 -10.26 5.90 9.52
C ALA A 255 -10.26 5.95 11.05
N GLU A 256 -11.41 6.21 11.68
CA GLU A 256 -11.56 6.16 13.13
C GLU A 256 -11.32 4.75 13.66
N TYR A 257 -11.92 3.74 13.03
CA TYR A 257 -11.77 2.35 13.46
C TYR A 257 -10.33 1.85 13.29
N LEU A 258 -9.70 2.14 12.14
CA LEU A 258 -8.29 1.86 11.91
C LEU A 258 -7.40 2.52 12.95
N SER A 259 -7.67 3.79 13.27
CA SER A 259 -6.92 4.55 14.26
C SER A 259 -6.94 3.85 15.62
N VAL A 260 -8.13 3.57 16.16
CA VAL A 260 -8.27 3.04 17.52
C VAL A 260 -7.92 1.56 17.63
N LYS A 261 -8.07 0.76 16.57
CA LYS A 261 -7.83 -0.68 16.63
C LYS A 261 -6.40 -1.10 16.28
N ILE A 262 -5.79 -0.43 15.31
CA ILE A 262 -4.50 -0.84 14.76
C ILE A 262 -3.50 0.30 14.88
N TRP A 263 -3.82 1.50 14.37
CA TRP A 263 -2.83 2.56 14.17
C TRP A 263 -2.18 3.03 15.47
N GLN A 264 -2.99 3.39 16.47
CA GLN A 264 -2.50 3.84 17.78
C GLN A 264 -1.92 2.68 18.61
N PRO A 265 -2.62 1.53 18.76
CA PRO A 265 -2.13 0.47 19.63
C PRO A 265 -0.84 -0.18 19.11
N TYR A 266 -0.68 -0.29 17.78
CA TYR A 266 0.51 -0.86 17.17
C TYR A 266 1.71 0.11 17.15
N GLY A 267 1.45 1.40 17.37
CA GLY A 267 2.47 2.44 17.44
C GLY A 267 2.96 2.91 16.07
N MET A 268 2.02 3.21 15.17
CA MET A 268 2.33 3.89 13.91
C MET A 268 2.91 5.29 14.19
N GLU A 269 3.80 5.77 13.32
CA GLU A 269 4.62 6.96 13.55
C GLU A 269 3.94 8.26 13.12
N LYS A 270 3.19 8.25 12.02
CA LYS A 270 2.46 9.41 11.50
C LYS A 270 0.99 9.10 11.30
N GLU A 271 0.19 10.16 11.34
CA GLU A 271 -1.18 10.12 10.85
C GLU A 271 -1.21 9.64 9.39
N ALA A 272 -2.28 8.95 9.01
CA ALA A 272 -2.56 8.61 7.62
C ALA A 272 -3.78 9.38 7.11
N TYR A 273 -3.96 9.46 5.79
CA TYR A 273 -5.11 10.12 5.19
C TYR A 273 -5.82 9.18 4.23
N TRP A 274 -7.10 8.92 4.45
CA TRP A 274 -7.88 8.00 3.64
C TRP A 274 -8.89 8.76 2.81
N VAL A 275 -8.81 8.63 1.48
CA VAL A 275 -9.72 9.30 0.56
C VAL A 275 -11.15 8.79 0.72
N THR A 276 -12.12 9.72 0.74
CA THR A 276 -13.54 9.41 0.86
C THR A 276 -14.29 9.54 -0.46
N ASP A 277 -15.42 8.86 -0.56
CA ASP A 277 -16.42 9.09 -1.60
C ASP A 277 -17.26 10.35 -1.32
N ALA A 278 -18.26 10.61 -2.18
CA ALA A 278 -19.15 11.76 -2.05
C ALA A 278 -20.11 11.70 -0.85
N ALA A 279 -20.28 10.53 -0.20
CA ALA A 279 -21.00 10.41 1.07
C ALA A 279 -20.07 10.61 2.28
N GLY A 280 -18.78 10.84 2.06
CA GLY A 280 -17.79 10.99 3.11
C GLY A 280 -17.40 9.68 3.79
N ILE A 281 -17.63 8.53 3.15
CA ILE A 281 -17.15 7.22 3.61
C ILE A 281 -15.82 6.92 2.91
N GLU A 282 -14.84 6.41 3.64
CA GLU A 282 -13.53 6.06 3.09
C GLU A 282 -13.64 4.93 2.05
N ARG A 283 -12.94 5.10 0.93
CA ARG A 283 -12.94 4.13 -0.17
C ARG A 283 -12.07 2.92 0.19
N GLY A 284 -12.69 1.80 0.53
CA GLY A 284 -12.02 0.56 0.94
C GLY A 284 -11.14 -0.07 -0.16
N GLY A 285 -11.43 0.20 -1.43
CA GLY A 285 -10.66 -0.18 -2.60
C GLY A 285 -9.41 0.69 -2.86
N GLY A 286 -9.42 1.90 -2.31
CA GLY A 286 -8.33 2.88 -2.36
C GLY A 286 -8.83 4.34 -2.22
N THR A 287 -8.12 5.26 -1.58
CA THR A 287 -6.68 5.18 -1.29
C THR A 287 -6.30 5.73 0.07
N LEU A 288 -5.45 4.99 0.78
CA LEU A 288 -4.83 5.35 2.05
C LEU A 288 -3.42 5.89 1.80
N LEU A 289 -3.15 7.09 2.32
CA LEU A 289 -1.87 7.77 2.23
C LEU A 289 -1.09 7.58 3.52
N THR A 290 0.15 7.09 3.41
CA THR A 290 1.02 6.78 4.56
C THR A 290 2.47 7.21 4.30
N THR A 291 3.27 7.35 5.35
CA THR A 291 4.73 7.39 5.19
C THR A 291 5.25 6.00 4.80
N LEU A 292 6.43 5.93 4.18
CA LEU A 292 7.02 4.64 3.78
C LEU A 292 7.22 3.69 4.97
N ARG A 293 7.59 4.23 6.14
CA ARG A 293 7.78 3.43 7.35
C ARG A 293 6.47 2.88 7.88
N ASP A 294 5.41 3.69 7.92
CA ASP A 294 4.09 3.22 8.35
C ASP A 294 3.47 2.25 7.33
N PHE A 295 3.77 2.43 6.05
CA PHE A 295 3.45 1.46 5.00
C PHE A 295 4.08 0.09 5.27
N ALA A 296 5.35 0.05 5.67
CA ALA A 296 6.02 -1.18 6.07
C ALA A 296 5.52 -1.73 7.43
N ARG A 297 5.14 -0.85 8.36
CA ARG A 297 4.52 -1.25 9.64
C ARG A 297 3.20 -2.00 9.44
N ILE A 298 2.41 -1.69 8.41
CA ILE A 298 1.23 -2.49 8.05
C ILE A 298 1.66 -3.95 7.78
N GLY A 299 2.71 -4.16 6.99
CA GLY A 299 3.25 -5.50 6.73
C GLY A 299 3.80 -6.17 7.99
N GLN A 300 4.51 -5.43 8.84
CA GLN A 300 5.04 -5.95 10.09
C GLN A 300 3.92 -6.35 11.08
N PHE A 301 2.82 -5.59 11.15
CA PHE A 301 1.66 -5.92 11.99
C PHE A 301 1.02 -7.24 11.58
N VAL A 302 0.91 -7.46 10.27
CA VAL A 302 0.40 -8.71 9.70
C VAL A 302 1.35 -9.87 10.00
N LEU A 303 2.66 -9.66 9.79
CA LEU A 303 3.71 -10.63 10.07
C LEU A 303 3.72 -11.08 11.55
N GLU A 304 3.37 -10.18 12.47
CA GLU A 304 3.27 -10.45 13.92
C GLU A 304 1.93 -11.06 14.35
N GLY A 305 1.14 -11.56 13.39
CA GLY A 305 -0.11 -12.27 13.66
C GLY A 305 -1.26 -11.34 14.06
N GLY A 306 -1.23 -10.08 13.62
CA GLY A 306 -2.31 -9.13 13.87
C GLY A 306 -2.44 -8.74 15.34
N LYS A 307 -1.32 -8.63 16.05
CA LYS A 307 -1.23 -8.20 17.45
C LYS A 307 -0.71 -6.77 17.56
N ALA A 308 -1.22 -6.04 18.53
CA ALA A 308 -0.71 -4.74 18.94
C ALA A 308 -0.27 -4.81 20.39
N GLY A 309 1.03 -5.04 20.61
CA GLY A 309 1.54 -5.46 21.91
C GLY A 309 0.89 -6.78 22.35
N ASP A 310 0.31 -6.80 23.54
CA ASP A 310 -0.39 -7.98 24.07
C ASP A 310 -1.86 -8.09 23.58
N ILE A 311 -2.34 -7.09 22.83
CA ILE A 311 -3.73 -7.06 22.36
C ILE A 311 -3.84 -7.84 21.05
N GLN A 312 -4.63 -8.91 21.06
CA GLN A 312 -5.01 -9.62 19.86
C GLN A 312 -6.06 -8.81 19.09
N VAL A 313 -5.66 -8.17 17.98
CA VAL A 313 -6.54 -7.29 17.18
C VAL A 313 -7.31 -8.08 16.13
N LEU A 314 -6.68 -9.10 15.54
CA LEU A 314 -7.31 -9.98 14.54
C LEU A 314 -7.54 -11.38 15.12
N PRO A 315 -8.44 -12.20 14.55
CA PRO A 315 -8.54 -13.62 14.91
C PRO A 315 -7.17 -14.32 14.81
N ARG A 316 -6.86 -15.26 15.71
CA ARG A 316 -5.53 -15.89 15.78
C ARG A 316 -5.09 -16.54 14.47
N ASP A 317 -6.02 -17.15 13.75
CA ASP A 317 -5.75 -17.82 12.47
C ASP A 317 -6.05 -16.92 11.26
N TRP A 318 -6.27 -15.61 11.47
CA TRP A 318 -6.65 -14.68 10.41
C TRP A 318 -5.64 -14.66 9.28
N LEU A 319 -4.34 -14.59 9.62
CA LEU A 319 -3.29 -14.54 8.61
C LEU A 319 -3.36 -15.76 7.69
N ALA A 320 -3.37 -16.96 8.28
CA ALA A 320 -3.43 -18.22 7.53
C ALA A 320 -4.63 -18.26 6.58
N GLN A 321 -5.82 -17.86 7.05
CA GLN A 321 -7.03 -17.82 6.23
C GLN A 321 -6.98 -16.74 5.15
N ALA A 322 -6.53 -15.54 5.51
CA ALA A 322 -6.48 -14.38 4.62
C ALA A 322 -5.46 -14.51 3.51
N THR A 323 -4.44 -15.33 3.68
CA THR A 323 -3.35 -15.53 2.70
C THR A 323 -3.32 -16.92 2.11
N GLU A 324 -4.30 -17.77 2.43
CA GLU A 324 -4.54 -19.00 1.69
C GLU A 324 -5.13 -18.65 0.32
N ALA A 325 -4.64 -19.29 -0.73
CA ALA A 325 -5.17 -19.14 -2.08
C ALA A 325 -6.59 -19.75 -2.15
N GLN A 326 -7.61 -18.91 -1.94
CA GLN A 326 -9.01 -19.33 -1.99
C GLN A 326 -9.43 -19.68 -3.44
N LEU A 327 -8.75 -19.06 -4.41
CA LEU A 327 -8.75 -19.46 -5.81
C LEU A 327 -7.33 -19.48 -6.35
N ILE A 328 -7.05 -20.49 -7.17
CA ILE A 328 -5.85 -20.54 -7.99
C ILE A 328 -6.08 -19.66 -9.22
N LEU A 329 -5.20 -18.69 -9.42
CA LEU A 329 -5.26 -17.81 -10.58
C LEU A 329 -4.73 -18.54 -11.81
N SER A 330 -5.42 -18.34 -12.91
CA SER A 330 -5.04 -18.78 -14.24
C SER A 330 -4.48 -17.62 -15.06
N ALA A 331 -3.76 -17.92 -16.14
CA ALA A 331 -3.30 -16.88 -17.07
C ALA A 331 -4.46 -16.06 -17.66
N SER A 332 -5.65 -16.67 -17.80
CA SER A 332 -6.86 -16.00 -18.30
C SER A 332 -7.47 -14.98 -17.34
N ASP A 333 -7.06 -14.96 -16.07
CA ASP A 333 -7.56 -13.99 -15.09
C ASP A 333 -6.88 -12.61 -15.22
N GLY A 334 -5.94 -12.46 -16.17
CA GLY A 334 -5.39 -11.16 -16.57
C GLY A 334 -4.27 -10.63 -15.68
N PHE A 335 -3.85 -11.36 -14.64
CA PHE A 335 -2.82 -10.95 -13.69
C PHE A 335 -1.60 -11.88 -13.63
N GLY A 336 -1.43 -12.76 -14.62
CA GLY A 336 -0.29 -13.70 -14.65
C GLY A 336 1.09 -13.03 -14.63
N PHE A 337 1.18 -11.76 -15.07
CA PHE A 337 2.41 -10.97 -15.01
C PHE A 337 2.88 -10.64 -13.58
N LEU A 338 2.01 -10.76 -12.57
CA LEU A 338 2.38 -10.56 -11.17
C LEU A 338 3.08 -11.78 -10.55
N GLY A 339 3.08 -12.94 -11.22
CA GLY A 339 3.64 -14.18 -10.71
C GLY A 339 2.90 -14.78 -9.50
N ALA A 340 1.77 -14.19 -9.10
CA ALA A 340 0.94 -14.69 -8.01
C ALA A 340 0.25 -16.01 -8.41
N VAL A 341 0.17 -16.96 -7.48
CA VAL A 341 -0.49 -18.26 -7.70
C VAL A 341 -1.98 -18.21 -7.34
N GLY A 342 -2.40 -17.21 -6.57
CA GLY A 342 -3.75 -17.14 -6.04
C GLY A 342 -4.10 -15.77 -5.45
N TYR A 343 -5.32 -15.70 -4.91
CA TYR A 343 -5.83 -14.54 -4.19
C TYR A 343 -6.57 -14.99 -2.93
N GLY A 344 -6.28 -14.32 -1.81
CA GLY A 344 -6.91 -14.52 -0.51
C GLY A 344 -7.87 -13.38 -0.16
N TYR A 345 -7.95 -12.99 1.11
CA TYR A 345 -8.78 -11.87 1.57
C TYR A 345 -8.08 -10.53 1.28
N ASN A 346 -8.22 -10.03 0.06
CA ASN A 346 -7.52 -8.85 -0.46
C ASN A 346 -5.98 -8.96 -0.43
N TRP A 347 -5.44 -10.18 -0.55
CA TRP A 347 -4.00 -10.46 -0.61
C TRP A 347 -3.68 -11.28 -1.85
N TRP A 348 -2.63 -10.90 -2.57
CA TRP A 348 -2.04 -11.74 -3.61
C TRP A 348 -1.17 -12.80 -2.94
N THR A 349 -1.36 -14.06 -3.31
CA THR A 349 -0.68 -15.18 -2.66
C THR A 349 0.36 -15.80 -3.58
N TYR A 350 1.52 -16.11 -3.03
CA TYR A 350 2.62 -16.80 -3.69
C TYR A 350 2.91 -18.12 -2.94
N LYS A 351 3.91 -18.88 -3.39
CA LYS A 351 4.25 -20.17 -2.79
C LYS A 351 4.75 -20.05 -1.35
N ASP A 352 5.52 -19.02 -1.05
CA ASP A 352 6.28 -18.85 0.20
C ASP A 352 6.03 -17.49 0.89
N HIS A 353 5.27 -16.62 0.24
CA HIS A 353 4.98 -15.27 0.70
C HIS A 353 3.63 -14.79 0.16
N PHE A 354 3.21 -13.60 0.57
CA PHE A 354 2.02 -12.94 0.05
C PHE A 354 2.27 -11.44 -0.02
N ALA A 355 1.43 -10.72 -0.76
CA ALA A 355 1.63 -9.30 -1.00
C ALA A 355 0.33 -8.49 -1.10
N ALA A 356 0.40 -7.25 -0.61
CA ALA A 356 -0.52 -6.20 -1.00
C ALA A 356 0.05 -5.51 -2.25
N ILE A 357 -0.75 -5.42 -3.32
CA ILE A 357 -0.30 -4.87 -4.61
C ILE A 357 -1.21 -3.72 -5.03
N GLY A 358 -0.61 -2.56 -5.26
CA GLY A 358 -1.24 -1.36 -5.77
C GLY A 358 -0.77 -1.00 -7.17
N HIS A 359 -1.63 -0.29 -7.89
CA HIS A 359 -1.31 0.32 -9.18
C HIS A 359 -0.06 1.21 -9.09
N ALA A 360 0.63 1.39 -10.21
CA ALA A 360 1.84 2.21 -10.35
C ALA A 360 3.03 1.78 -9.46
N GLY A 361 3.09 0.51 -9.04
CA GLY A 361 4.26 -0.05 -8.32
C GLY A 361 4.21 0.11 -6.79
N GLN A 362 3.01 0.16 -6.18
CA GLN A 362 2.91 0.10 -4.72
C GLN A 362 2.90 -1.36 -4.27
N ARG A 363 3.73 -1.73 -3.30
CA ARG A 363 3.88 -3.12 -2.86
C ARG A 363 4.15 -3.21 -1.36
N ILE A 364 3.58 -4.23 -0.73
CA ILE A 364 4.02 -4.74 0.57
C ILE A 364 4.14 -6.25 0.43
N PHE A 365 5.37 -6.77 0.29
CA PHE A 365 5.66 -8.20 0.30
C PHE A 365 5.98 -8.64 1.73
N ILE A 366 5.44 -9.78 2.15
CA ILE A 366 5.62 -10.31 3.51
C ILE A 366 6.03 -11.78 3.38
N TYR A 367 7.20 -12.11 3.92
CA TYR A 367 7.80 -13.45 3.94
C TYR A 367 7.78 -14.00 5.37
N PRO A 368 6.73 -14.76 5.77
CA PRO A 368 6.57 -15.19 7.15
C PRO A 368 7.70 -16.07 7.66
N LYS A 369 8.22 -16.95 6.80
CA LYS A 369 9.26 -17.91 7.18
C LYS A 369 10.57 -17.23 7.59
N ASP A 370 10.87 -16.08 7.00
CA ASP A 370 12.13 -15.38 7.18
C ASP A 370 11.99 -14.10 8.03
N ASN A 371 10.77 -13.81 8.52
CA ASN A 371 10.40 -12.57 9.20
C ASN A 371 10.76 -11.30 8.42
N VAL A 372 10.60 -11.32 7.09
CA VAL A 372 10.95 -10.19 6.21
C VAL A 372 9.71 -9.48 5.69
N VAL A 373 9.74 -8.14 5.70
CA VAL A 373 8.79 -7.28 5.01
C VAL A 373 9.55 -6.40 4.03
N ILE A 374 9.09 -6.33 2.78
CA ILE A 374 9.62 -5.42 1.76
C ILE A 374 8.49 -4.52 1.31
N ALA A 375 8.63 -3.21 1.50
CA ALA A 375 7.62 -2.25 1.08
C ALA A 375 8.19 -1.28 0.06
N LEU A 376 7.41 -1.01 -0.99
CA LEU A 376 7.77 -0.14 -2.10
C LEU A 376 6.63 0.81 -2.43
N ASN A 377 7.01 2.06 -2.71
CA ASN A 377 6.14 3.03 -3.33
C ASN A 377 6.77 3.56 -4.61
N SER A 378 5.97 3.77 -5.64
CA SER A 378 6.46 4.14 -6.98
C SER A 378 5.46 5.02 -7.74
N VAL A 379 5.88 5.55 -8.89
CA VAL A 379 5.02 6.24 -9.87
C VAL A 379 5.21 5.65 -11.27
N TRP A 380 4.90 4.35 -11.44
CA TRP A 380 5.00 3.75 -12.77
C TRP A 380 3.96 4.39 -13.70
N PRO A 381 4.36 4.90 -14.88
CA PRO A 381 3.43 5.42 -15.85
C PRO A 381 2.73 4.25 -16.58
N GLU A 382 1.47 4.45 -16.94
CA GLU A 382 0.60 3.37 -17.43
C GLU A 382 1.14 2.70 -18.69
N ASP A 383 1.70 3.49 -19.60
CA ASP A 383 2.26 3.05 -20.88
C ASP A 383 3.55 2.23 -20.76
N HIS A 384 4.28 2.36 -19.64
CA HIS A 384 5.52 1.64 -19.38
C HIS A 384 5.43 0.57 -18.28
N ALA A 385 4.29 0.42 -17.60
CA ALA A 385 4.15 -0.54 -16.50
C ALA A 385 4.54 -1.98 -16.92
N LYS A 386 4.21 -2.38 -18.15
CA LYS A 386 4.57 -3.68 -18.74
C LYS A 386 6.08 -3.92 -18.84
N ASP A 387 6.88 -2.87 -18.97
CA ASP A 387 8.34 -2.95 -19.07
C ASP A 387 8.98 -3.10 -17.68
N TYR A 388 8.27 -2.68 -16.62
CA TYR A 388 8.76 -2.71 -15.24
C TYR A 388 8.43 -4.01 -14.51
N TYR A 389 7.29 -4.65 -14.80
CA TYR A 389 6.93 -5.93 -14.16
C TYR A 389 8.03 -7.01 -14.27
N PRO A 390 8.67 -7.24 -15.43
CA PRO A 390 9.74 -8.23 -15.54
C PRO A 390 10.96 -7.92 -14.67
N MET A 391 11.20 -6.64 -14.35
CA MET A 391 12.33 -6.21 -13.51
C MET A 391 12.03 -6.38 -12.01
N GLU A 392 10.76 -6.38 -11.61
CA GLU A 392 10.33 -6.41 -10.21
C GLU A 392 10.74 -7.70 -9.51
N GLN A 393 10.49 -8.87 -10.12
CA GLN A 393 10.76 -10.14 -9.46
C GLN A 393 12.26 -10.33 -9.11
N PRO A 394 13.24 -10.17 -10.02
CA PRO A 394 14.65 -10.27 -9.67
C PRO A 394 15.08 -9.26 -8.60
N PHE A 395 14.48 -8.07 -8.60
CA PHE A 395 14.76 -7.06 -7.59
C PHE A 395 14.26 -7.48 -6.20
N ILE A 396 13.00 -7.91 -6.08
CA ILE A 396 12.43 -8.38 -4.82
C ILE A 396 13.17 -9.62 -4.32
N GLU A 397 13.52 -10.56 -5.19
CA GLU A 397 14.32 -11.74 -4.85
C GLU A 397 15.71 -11.37 -4.32
N ALA A 398 16.37 -10.37 -4.91
CA ALA A 398 17.67 -9.88 -4.42
C ALA A 398 17.56 -9.23 -3.03
N LEU A 399 16.53 -8.41 -2.81
CA LEU A 399 16.26 -7.80 -1.50
C LEU A 399 15.97 -8.87 -0.43
N HIS A 400 15.08 -9.82 -0.73
CA HIS A 400 14.71 -10.91 0.18
C HIS A 400 15.90 -11.81 0.48
N THR A 401 16.67 -12.22 -0.54
CA THR A 401 17.87 -13.05 -0.34
C THR A 401 18.90 -12.37 0.56
N ALA A 402 19.18 -11.08 0.32
CA ALA A 402 20.12 -10.32 1.14
C ALA A 402 19.62 -10.17 2.59
N ALA A 403 18.32 -9.96 2.80
CA ALA A 403 17.72 -9.89 4.13
C ALA A 403 17.70 -11.26 4.85
N ALA A 404 17.33 -12.32 4.14
CA ALA A 404 17.27 -13.68 4.66
C ALA A 404 18.66 -14.18 5.11
N ALA A 405 19.72 -13.83 4.36
CA ALA A 405 21.10 -14.21 4.66
C ALA A 405 21.67 -13.58 5.95
N LEU A 406 21.07 -12.49 6.44
CA LEU A 406 21.38 -11.99 7.78
C LEU A 406 20.74 -12.92 8.80
N ALA A 407 21.44 -13.99 9.18
CA ALA A 407 21.08 -14.78 10.35
C ALA A 407 20.91 -13.85 11.57
N GLU A 408 20.08 -14.24 12.54
CA GLU A 408 20.15 -13.68 13.89
C GLU A 408 21.61 -13.81 14.35
N ARG A 409 22.42 -12.77 14.18
CA ARG A 409 23.62 -12.63 14.97
C ARG A 409 23.08 -12.41 16.36
N ALA A 410 22.95 -13.50 17.12
CA ALA A 410 22.74 -13.45 18.55
C ALA A 410 23.70 -12.39 19.07
N ASP A 411 23.11 -11.35 19.63
CA ASP A 411 23.78 -10.16 20.09
C ASP A 411 24.82 -10.58 21.12
N CYS A 412 26.06 -10.82 20.67
CA CYS A 412 27.21 -11.10 21.54
C CYS A 412 27.69 -9.79 22.21
N SER A 413 26.74 -8.97 22.65
CA SER A 413 26.97 -7.69 23.32
C SER A 413 26.53 -7.71 24.79
N TYR A 414 26.06 -8.85 25.32
CA TYR A 414 25.96 -9.03 26.76
C TYR A 414 27.30 -9.52 27.34
N GLY A 415 27.92 -8.60 28.08
CA GLY A 415 29.29 -8.64 28.55
C GLY A 415 29.72 -9.90 29.33
N CYS A 416 31.03 -10.14 29.28
CA CYS A 416 31.74 -10.87 30.32
C CYS A 416 31.45 -10.27 31.70
N PHE A 417 30.49 -10.81 32.43
CA PHE A 417 30.35 -10.53 33.85
C PHE A 417 31.34 -11.41 34.63
N ARG A 418 32.39 -10.79 35.18
CA ARG A 418 33.17 -11.38 36.27
C ARG A 418 32.28 -11.38 37.53
N ASN A 419 31.89 -12.56 37.98
CA ASN A 419 31.27 -12.71 39.28
C ASN A 419 32.37 -12.58 40.36
N LEU A 420 32.45 -11.42 41.01
CA LEU A 420 33.31 -11.19 42.18
C LEU A 420 32.42 -11.22 43.41
N GLN A 421 32.27 -12.39 44.04
CA GLN A 421 31.95 -12.55 45.46
C GLN A 421 31.99 -14.03 45.89
N ALA A 422 33.12 -14.47 46.48
CA ALA A 422 33.22 -15.30 47.69
C ALA A 422 34.70 -15.69 47.96
N PRO A 423 35.15 -15.76 49.23
CA PRO A 423 36.51 -16.12 49.61
C PRO A 423 36.70 -17.64 49.77
N ASP A 424 37.95 -18.07 49.61
CA ASP A 424 38.56 -19.35 50.04
C ASP A 424 38.04 -20.67 49.44
N ALA A 425 38.78 -21.21 48.46
CA ALA A 425 39.44 -22.53 48.49
C ALA A 425 39.62 -23.13 47.08
N ALA A 426 40.85 -23.58 46.81
CA ALA A 426 41.30 -24.48 45.73
C ALA A 426 41.12 -24.02 44.27
N MET A 427 42.25 -23.70 43.63
CA MET A 427 42.37 -23.58 42.17
C MET A 427 42.17 -24.92 41.49
N GLU A 428 41.20 -25.02 40.58
CA GLU A 428 41.28 -25.79 39.33
C GLU A 428 40.12 -25.40 38.38
N GLY A 429 40.47 -24.91 37.19
CA GLY A 429 39.59 -24.88 35.99
C GLY A 429 38.50 -23.81 35.89
N ILE A 430 38.86 -22.57 35.53
CA ILE A 430 37.90 -21.58 35.00
C ILE A 430 37.92 -21.66 33.46
N SER A 431 36.87 -22.22 32.85
CA SER A 431 36.66 -22.14 31.40
C SER A 431 35.97 -20.82 31.03
N ILE A 432 36.70 -19.95 30.36
CA ILE A 432 36.15 -18.78 29.66
C ILE A 432 35.79 -19.26 28.25
N ILE A 433 34.50 -19.42 27.95
CA ILE A 433 34.03 -19.66 26.58
C ILE A 433 33.87 -18.28 25.92
N CYS A 434 34.92 -17.83 25.22
CA CYS A 434 34.80 -16.75 24.25
C CYS A 434 34.39 -17.34 22.90
N CYS A 435 33.27 -16.90 22.34
CA CYS A 435 32.96 -17.12 20.92
C CYS A 435 34.00 -16.39 20.07
N TRP A 436 35.01 -17.11 19.61
CA TRP A 436 35.93 -16.63 18.58
C TRP A 436 35.41 -17.08 17.22
N ALA A 437 35.01 -16.11 16.39
CA ALA A 437 34.73 -16.35 14.98
C ALA A 437 36.02 -16.80 14.29
N GLY A 438 35.95 -17.94 13.61
CA GLY A 438 37.13 -18.70 13.17
C GLY A 438 38.03 -18.00 12.16
N PHE A 439 39.33 -18.19 12.35
CA PHE A 439 40.28 -18.37 11.25
C PHE A 439 41.03 -19.67 11.50
N GLY A 440 41.00 -20.56 10.50
CA GLY A 440 41.54 -21.91 10.61
C GLY A 440 43.04 -21.92 10.90
N TYR A 441 43.48 -22.89 11.72
CA TYR A 441 44.89 -23.22 11.86
C TYR A 441 45.12 -24.71 11.57
N ARG A 442 45.97 -24.97 10.57
CA ARG A 442 46.72 -26.22 10.42
C ARG A 442 47.61 -26.38 11.64
N THR A 443 47.51 -27.51 12.32
CA THR A 443 48.50 -27.96 13.29
C THR A 443 49.73 -28.50 12.56
N GLN A 444 50.87 -27.83 12.71
CA GLN A 444 52.19 -28.39 12.40
C GLN A 444 52.80 -28.83 13.73
N HIS A 445 52.94 -30.13 13.94
CA HIS A 445 53.77 -30.67 15.02
C HIS A 445 55.25 -30.43 14.68
N ARG A 446 55.99 -29.82 15.60
CA ARG A 446 57.44 -30.02 15.72
C ARG A 446 57.71 -30.70 17.06
N THR A 447 58.56 -31.72 16.95
CA THR A 447 59.13 -32.60 17.99
C THR A 447 59.75 -31.85 19.15
#